data_AF-B4D7E2-F1
#
_entry.id   AF-B4D7E2-F1
#
_cell.length_a   1.000
_cell.length_b   1.000
_cell.length_c   1.000
_cell.angle_alpha   90.00
_cell.angle_beta   90.00
_cell.angle_gamma   90.00
#
_symmetry.space_group_name_H-M   'P 1'
#
loop_
_entity.id
_entity.type
_entity.pdbx_description
1 polymer ?
#
loop_
_entity_poly.entity_id
_entity_poly.type
_entity_poly.pdbx_seq_one_letter_code
_entity_poly.pdbx_strand_id
1 'polypeptide(L)'
;MKHALHTLTAVLLAPLAALHAADPDRIAPLTAPKRLILNDDGHNGFYTGRLKDAATLREVPQRMRGTQVGIYQWGVTLGTKVNYPSRIAELCGEGISTETLAAVRDGDRTLAGLLQKLRADGVDTLQCIAEGCHAADMQCYASVRMNAVYPLKANGWVGDSMARFFNSKFWWDHPEWRVRSRDGREQPSLSYAFPEVRARVLGIVREVLERDVDGVDLDFLRHPPCFGYEESLVKGYQDRFHLDPQTIPDDHDERWLHYRAELMTGLLREIRQAVDEAAKKKGRPLGLSARIDHANYLLWGCDVDVWLQERLLDILVVSQHGLGGWDFDLRPFVQKAKGTGCAVYLGEEATIAGRDPTPGDVAKLKPGEKAPATATTMTEAMWFERARHWYEQGAAGIHIFNGAPPSVLKYLGDPPAKQPSGI
;
A
#
# COMPACT_ATOMS: atom_id res chain seq x y z
N MET A 1 26.58 -17.78 57.56
CA MET A 1 26.80 -17.13 56.24
C MET A 1 26.81 -18.24 55.20
N LYS A 2 25.63 -18.68 54.73
CA LYS A 2 25.03 -18.38 53.42
C LYS A 2 25.94 -18.72 52.22
N HIS A 3 25.88 -19.97 51.76
CA HIS A 3 26.11 -20.30 50.36
C HIS A 3 24.89 -21.01 49.78
N ALA A 4 24.43 -20.47 48.66
CA ALA A 4 23.13 -20.70 48.08
C ALA A 4 23.09 -21.97 47.24
N LEU A 5 21.99 -22.70 47.42
CA LEU A 5 21.53 -23.81 46.60
C LEU A 5 21.22 -23.28 45.19
N HIS A 6 21.71 -23.96 44.16
CA HIS A 6 21.33 -23.72 42.77
C HIS A 6 19.88 -24.17 42.55
N THR A 7 19.00 -23.24 42.21
CA THR A 7 17.66 -23.56 41.71
C THR A 7 17.71 -23.50 40.18
N LEU A 8 17.70 -24.67 39.53
CA LEU A 8 17.39 -24.76 38.10
C LEU A 8 15.90 -24.42 37.93
N THR A 9 15.60 -23.27 37.35
CA THR A 9 14.24 -22.91 36.94
C THR A 9 13.91 -23.73 35.70
N ALA A 10 13.01 -24.71 35.85
CA ALA A 10 12.43 -25.43 34.72
C ALA A 10 11.64 -24.44 33.85
N VAL A 11 12.12 -24.19 32.63
CA VAL A 11 11.34 -23.54 31.58
C VAL A 11 10.21 -24.51 31.23
N LEU A 12 8.99 -24.18 31.65
CA LEU A 12 7.77 -24.87 31.21
C LEU A 12 7.66 -24.69 29.69
N LEU A 13 8.07 -25.72 28.95
CA LEU A 13 7.68 -25.92 27.55
C LEU A 13 6.16 -26.10 27.53
N ALA A 14 5.44 -25.04 27.16
CA ALA A 14 4.04 -25.17 26.79
C ALA A 14 3.90 -26.19 25.65
N PRO A 15 2.88 -27.06 25.67
CA PRO A 15 2.73 -28.09 24.65
C PRO A 15 2.50 -27.43 23.29
N LEU A 16 3.20 -27.95 22.27
CA LEU A 16 3.12 -27.56 20.84
C LEU A 16 1.71 -27.62 20.22
N ALA A 17 0.68 -27.98 21.01
CA ALA A 17 -0.70 -28.14 20.59
C ALA A 17 -1.53 -26.84 20.60
N ALA A 18 -0.96 -25.69 20.99
CA ALA A 18 -1.65 -24.39 20.94
C ALA A 18 -1.47 -23.61 19.62
N LEU A 19 -0.84 -24.18 18.59
CA LEU A 19 -0.45 -23.44 17.38
C LEU A 19 -1.58 -23.14 16.36
N HIS A 20 -2.84 -23.48 16.62
CA HIS A 20 -3.91 -23.37 15.61
C HIS A 20 -5.25 -22.85 16.13
N ALA A 21 -5.33 -22.28 17.35
CA ALA A 21 -6.53 -21.54 17.70
C ALA A 21 -6.59 -20.27 16.85
N ALA A 22 -7.69 -20.07 16.11
CA ALA A 22 -7.98 -18.78 15.49
C ALA A 22 -7.91 -17.71 16.58
N ASP A 23 -7.07 -16.71 16.39
CA ASP A 23 -6.99 -15.56 17.28
C ASP A 23 -8.27 -14.74 17.07
N PRO A 24 -9.22 -14.73 18.03
CA PRO A 24 -10.52 -14.09 17.83
C PRO A 24 -10.41 -12.57 17.68
N ASP A 25 -9.26 -12.00 18.06
CA ASP A 25 -8.97 -10.57 17.91
C ASP A 25 -8.39 -10.24 16.52
N ARG A 26 -8.17 -11.24 15.67
CA ARG A 26 -7.59 -11.09 14.32
C ARG A 26 -8.62 -11.32 13.23
N ILE A 27 -8.45 -10.63 12.11
CA ILE A 27 -9.23 -10.93 10.91
C ILE A 27 -8.80 -12.30 10.38
N ALA A 28 -9.79 -13.18 10.19
CA ALA A 28 -9.58 -14.44 9.51
C ALA A 28 -9.25 -14.20 8.02
N PRO A 29 -8.35 -15.00 7.42
CA PRO A 29 -8.13 -14.96 5.98
C PRO A 29 -9.43 -15.14 5.20
N LEU A 30 -9.55 -14.48 4.05
CA LEU A 30 -10.71 -14.66 3.19
C LEU A 30 -10.78 -16.11 2.69
N THR A 31 -11.99 -16.68 2.65
CA THR A 31 -12.24 -18.03 2.14
C THR A 31 -12.80 -18.00 0.73
N ALA A 32 -12.65 -19.12 0.01
CA ALA A 32 -13.30 -19.27 -1.29
C ALA A 32 -14.84 -19.09 -1.16
N PRO A 33 -15.49 -18.44 -2.13
CA PRO A 33 -14.90 -17.90 -3.36
C PRO A 33 -14.36 -16.47 -3.23
N LYS A 34 -14.54 -15.78 -2.11
CA LYS A 34 -14.26 -14.34 -1.90
C LYS A 34 -12.78 -14.02 -1.63
N ARG A 35 -11.85 -14.62 -2.37
CA ARG A 35 -10.40 -14.52 -2.14
C ARG A 35 -9.69 -13.37 -2.89
N LEU A 36 -10.43 -12.44 -3.50
CA LEU A 36 -9.81 -11.33 -4.23
C LEU A 36 -9.71 -10.06 -3.40
N ILE A 37 -8.57 -9.38 -3.50
CA ILE A 37 -8.37 -8.02 -3.03
C ILE A 37 -8.29 -7.12 -4.25
N LEU A 38 -9.15 -6.11 -4.35
CA LEU A 38 -9.12 -5.14 -5.44
C LEU A 38 -8.60 -3.81 -4.92
N ASN A 39 -7.50 -3.31 -5.50
CA ASN A 39 -7.01 -1.97 -5.21
C ASN A 39 -7.63 -0.95 -6.17
N ASP A 40 -8.25 0.08 -5.59
CA ASP A 40 -8.64 1.30 -6.28
C ASP A 40 -7.69 2.41 -5.87
N ASP A 41 -7.15 3.12 -6.86
CA ASP A 41 -6.08 4.10 -6.67
C ASP A 41 -6.53 5.33 -5.86
N GLY A 42 -7.84 5.54 -5.72
CA GLY A 42 -8.45 6.67 -5.03
C GLY A 42 -8.30 8.02 -5.76
N HIS A 43 -7.87 8.00 -7.01
CA HIS A 43 -7.57 9.15 -7.85
C HIS A 43 -8.48 9.20 -9.08
N ASN A 44 -8.56 8.11 -9.85
CA ASN A 44 -9.17 8.10 -11.18
C ASN A 44 -10.65 8.49 -11.18
N GLY A 45 -11.40 8.09 -10.14
CA GLY A 45 -12.81 8.47 -9.99
C GLY A 45 -13.03 9.98 -9.85
N PHE A 46 -12.16 10.68 -9.13
CA PHE A 46 -12.18 12.14 -9.00
C PHE A 46 -11.63 12.83 -10.25
N TYR A 47 -10.53 12.32 -10.80
CA TYR A 47 -9.90 12.85 -12.03
C TYR A 47 -10.88 12.88 -13.20
N THR A 48 -11.71 11.85 -13.34
CA THR A 48 -12.73 11.74 -14.40
C THR A 48 -14.04 12.47 -14.08
N GLY A 49 -14.17 13.07 -12.90
CA GLY A 49 -15.40 13.73 -12.46
C GLY A 49 -16.55 12.79 -12.07
N ARG A 50 -16.30 11.48 -11.97
CA ARG A 50 -17.34 10.48 -11.67
C ARG A 50 -17.76 10.47 -10.20
N LEU A 51 -16.84 10.73 -9.28
CA LEU A 51 -17.08 10.73 -7.84
C LEU A 51 -17.40 12.13 -7.35
N LYS A 52 -18.62 12.59 -7.64
CA LYS A 52 -19.04 14.00 -7.49
C LYS A 52 -19.86 14.27 -6.23
N ASP A 53 -20.34 13.23 -5.57
CA ASP A 53 -21.21 13.30 -4.39
C ASP A 53 -21.13 12.01 -3.56
N ALA A 54 -21.77 12.00 -2.39
CA ALA A 54 -21.79 10.84 -1.50
C ALA A 54 -22.47 9.60 -2.14
N ALA A 55 -23.40 9.79 -3.08
CA ALA A 55 -24.09 8.68 -3.74
C ALA A 55 -23.16 7.94 -4.70
N THR A 56 -22.45 8.68 -5.55
CA THR A 56 -21.47 8.12 -6.50
C THR A 56 -20.28 7.46 -5.81
N LEU A 57 -19.86 7.98 -4.65
CA LEU A 57 -18.86 7.34 -3.78
C LEU A 57 -19.35 5.99 -3.25
N ARG A 58 -20.59 5.89 -2.76
CA ARG A 58 -21.14 4.59 -2.32
C ARG A 58 -21.32 3.61 -3.48
N GLU A 59 -21.69 4.10 -4.66
CA GLU A 59 -21.97 3.26 -5.83
C GLU A 59 -20.70 2.59 -6.38
N VAL A 60 -19.53 3.23 -6.31
CA VAL A 60 -18.32 2.72 -6.98
C VAL A 60 -17.90 1.32 -6.50
N PRO A 61 -17.76 1.02 -5.19
CA PRO A 61 -17.49 -0.35 -4.74
C PRO A 61 -18.67 -1.29 -5.02
N GLN A 62 -19.92 -0.80 -5.04
CA GLN A 62 -21.11 -1.63 -5.28
C GLN A 62 -21.16 -2.23 -6.69
N ARG A 63 -20.39 -1.70 -7.64
CA ARG A 63 -20.22 -2.31 -8.96
C ARG A 63 -19.54 -3.68 -8.91
N MET A 64 -18.88 -4.02 -7.80
CA MET A 64 -18.26 -5.31 -7.57
C MET A 64 -19.23 -6.36 -7.01
N ARG A 65 -20.51 -6.04 -6.81
CA ARG A 65 -21.53 -7.03 -6.40
C ARG A 65 -21.55 -8.22 -7.36
N GLY A 66 -21.63 -9.42 -6.80
CA GLY A 66 -21.62 -10.67 -7.57
C GLY A 66 -20.25 -11.06 -8.14
N THR A 67 -19.18 -10.36 -7.74
CA THR A 67 -17.80 -10.80 -7.96
C THR A 67 -17.24 -11.52 -6.74
N GLN A 68 -16.03 -12.05 -6.87
CA GLN A 68 -15.26 -12.73 -5.82
C GLN A 68 -14.32 -11.78 -5.06
N VAL A 69 -14.51 -10.47 -5.20
CA VAL A 69 -13.84 -9.45 -4.36
C VAL A 69 -14.36 -9.54 -2.93
N GLY A 70 -13.45 -9.85 -2.01
CA GLY A 70 -13.69 -9.90 -0.56
C GLY A 70 -13.18 -8.67 0.17
N ILE A 71 -12.06 -8.08 -0.28
CA ILE A 71 -11.52 -6.81 0.23
C ILE A 71 -11.42 -5.81 -0.91
N TYR A 72 -11.98 -4.61 -0.70
CA TYR A 72 -11.81 -3.45 -1.56
C TYR A 72 -10.87 -2.46 -0.86
N GLN A 73 -9.68 -2.28 -1.43
CA GLN A 73 -8.67 -1.35 -0.93
C GLN A 73 -8.84 0.01 -1.61
N TRP A 74 -9.13 1.04 -0.82
CA TRP A 74 -9.25 2.41 -1.31
C TRP A 74 -7.99 3.21 -1.00
N GLY A 75 -7.26 3.65 -2.02
CA GLY A 75 -6.09 4.50 -1.88
C GLY A 75 -6.44 5.85 -1.26
N VAL A 76 -6.00 6.12 -0.04
CA VAL A 76 -6.32 7.37 0.68
C VAL A 76 -5.28 8.46 0.50
N THR A 77 -4.04 8.09 0.19
CA THR A 77 -2.92 9.00 -0.07
C THR A 77 -2.65 9.04 -1.57
N LEU A 78 -2.72 10.23 -2.18
CA LEU A 78 -2.43 10.46 -3.60
C LEU A 78 -1.05 11.06 -3.84
N GLY A 79 -0.35 11.36 -2.76
CA GLY A 79 1.00 11.86 -2.70
C GLY A 79 1.41 11.88 -1.24
N THR A 80 1.96 13.00 -0.77
CA THR A 80 1.91 13.30 0.66
C THR A 80 0.60 14.00 1.07
N LYS A 81 -0.35 14.15 0.14
CA LYS A 81 -1.72 14.65 0.33
C LYS A 81 -2.76 13.51 0.27
N VAL A 82 -3.98 13.77 0.75
CA VAL A 82 -5.06 12.78 0.86
C VAL A 82 -6.30 13.11 0.02
N ASN A 83 -7.24 12.17 -0.08
CA ASN A 83 -8.51 12.34 -0.82
C ASN A 83 -9.77 12.32 0.06
N TYR A 84 -9.62 12.44 1.38
CA TYR A 84 -10.70 12.47 2.37
C TYR A 84 -10.55 13.70 3.27
N PRO A 85 -11.59 14.17 3.97
CA PRO A 85 -11.53 15.38 4.79
C PRO A 85 -10.72 15.15 6.08
N SER A 86 -9.41 15.04 5.93
CA SER A 86 -8.45 14.91 7.02
C SER A 86 -8.34 16.20 7.81
N ARG A 87 -8.04 16.06 9.11
CA ARG A 87 -7.71 17.14 10.04
C ARG A 87 -6.21 17.40 10.12
N ILE A 88 -5.39 16.45 9.66
CA ILE A 88 -3.92 16.48 9.78
C ILE A 88 -3.19 16.53 8.44
N ALA A 89 -3.90 16.31 7.32
CA ALA A 89 -3.34 16.28 5.99
C ALA A 89 -4.15 17.14 5.00
N GLU A 90 -3.44 17.73 4.05
CA GLU A 90 -4.03 18.52 2.97
C GLU A 90 -4.72 17.61 1.95
N LEU A 91 -5.83 18.09 1.37
CA LEU A 91 -6.46 17.45 0.22
C LEU A 91 -5.55 17.56 -1.01
N CYS A 92 -5.57 16.57 -1.89
CA CYS A 92 -4.86 16.65 -3.16
C CYS A 92 -5.26 17.89 -3.96
N GLY A 93 -4.27 18.67 -4.43
CA GLY A 93 -4.50 19.97 -5.06
C GLY A 93 -4.79 21.14 -4.11
N GLU A 94 -4.89 20.94 -2.79
CA GLU A 94 -5.02 22.04 -1.82
C GLU A 94 -3.73 22.86 -1.72
N GLY A 95 -3.86 24.17 -1.49
CA GLY A 95 -2.73 25.10 -1.34
C GLY A 95 -2.00 25.45 -2.65
N ILE A 96 -2.45 24.95 -3.79
CA ILE A 96 -1.85 25.25 -5.10
C ILE A 96 -2.22 26.66 -5.58
N SER A 97 -1.29 27.36 -6.23
CA SER A 97 -1.56 28.70 -6.79
C SER A 97 -2.46 28.61 -8.03
N THR A 98 -3.17 29.69 -8.35
CA THR A 98 -4.02 29.78 -9.55
C THR A 98 -3.24 29.51 -10.83
N GLU A 99 -2.02 30.01 -10.91
CA GLU A 99 -1.10 29.83 -12.06
C GLU A 99 -0.69 28.37 -12.19
N THR A 100 -0.35 27.73 -11.07
CA THR A 100 0.06 26.32 -11.08
C THR A 100 -1.14 25.42 -11.40
N LEU A 101 -2.32 25.71 -10.85
CA LEU A 101 -3.55 24.98 -11.16
C LEU A 101 -3.93 25.10 -12.63
N ALA A 102 -3.74 26.26 -13.25
CA ALA A 102 -3.95 26.44 -14.69
C ALA A 102 -2.98 25.59 -15.54
N ALA A 103 -1.81 25.22 -15.00
CA ALA A 103 -0.78 24.45 -15.68
C ALA A 103 -0.90 22.92 -15.53
N VAL A 104 -1.70 22.41 -14.59
CA VAL A 104 -1.96 20.95 -14.45
C VAL A 104 -2.99 20.47 -15.48
N ARG A 105 -3.22 19.15 -15.59
CA ARG A 105 -4.19 18.60 -16.56
C ARG A 105 -5.63 18.90 -16.13
N ASP A 106 -6.56 18.89 -17.08
CA ASP A 106 -7.98 19.15 -16.84
C ASP A 106 -8.58 18.24 -15.77
N GLY A 107 -8.21 16.96 -15.78
CA GLY A 107 -8.65 16.00 -14.77
C GLY A 107 -8.07 16.27 -13.39
N ASP A 108 -6.83 16.79 -13.29
CA ASP A 108 -6.24 17.19 -12.00
C ASP A 108 -6.99 18.39 -11.42
N ARG A 109 -7.35 19.38 -12.26
CA ARG A 109 -8.20 20.51 -11.83
C ARG A 109 -9.58 20.02 -11.36
N THR A 110 -10.17 19.07 -12.09
CA THR A 110 -11.45 18.45 -11.72
C THR A 110 -11.36 17.75 -10.38
N LEU A 111 -10.32 16.95 -10.16
CA LEU A 111 -10.06 16.26 -8.90
C LEU A 111 -9.96 17.25 -7.74
N ALA A 112 -9.12 18.29 -7.87
CA ALA A 112 -8.91 19.28 -6.81
C ALA A 112 -10.21 20.01 -6.46
N GLY A 113 -10.96 20.45 -7.47
CA GLY A 113 -12.24 21.12 -7.28
C GLY A 113 -13.29 20.23 -6.62
N LEU A 114 -13.36 18.96 -7.01
CA LEU A 114 -14.30 18.00 -6.42
C LEU A 114 -13.98 17.69 -4.96
N LEU A 115 -12.71 17.46 -4.61
CA LEU A 115 -12.34 17.20 -3.22
C LEU A 115 -12.66 18.40 -2.32
N GLN A 116 -12.37 19.62 -2.78
CA GLN A 116 -12.74 20.85 -2.06
C GLN A 116 -14.25 20.98 -1.88
N LYS A 117 -15.03 20.73 -2.95
CA LYS A 117 -16.49 20.77 -2.91
C LYS A 117 -17.06 19.74 -1.93
N LEU A 118 -16.61 18.49 -2.03
CA LEU A 118 -17.08 17.39 -1.16
C LEU A 118 -16.79 17.69 0.31
N ARG A 119 -15.61 18.23 0.62
CA ARG A 119 -15.29 18.68 1.99
C ARG A 119 -16.23 19.82 2.43
N ALA A 120 -16.48 20.81 1.58
CA ALA A 120 -17.39 21.92 1.90
C ALA A 120 -18.85 21.46 2.10
N ASP A 121 -19.27 20.42 1.38
CA ASP A 121 -20.58 19.78 1.55
C ASP A 121 -20.65 18.86 2.78
N GLY A 122 -19.55 18.69 3.52
CA GLY A 122 -19.47 17.80 4.68
C GLY A 122 -19.43 16.31 4.33
N VAL A 123 -19.04 15.96 3.10
CA VAL A 123 -18.94 14.56 2.64
C VAL A 123 -17.58 13.98 3.03
N ASP A 124 -17.60 12.97 3.90
CA ASP A 124 -16.43 12.13 4.17
C ASP A 124 -16.32 11.03 3.12
N THR A 125 -15.35 11.17 2.21
CA THR A 125 -15.21 10.31 1.04
C THR A 125 -14.88 8.87 1.44
N LEU A 126 -13.95 8.66 2.36
CA LEU A 126 -13.58 7.32 2.83
C LEU A 126 -14.73 6.63 3.57
N GLN A 127 -15.48 7.37 4.39
CA GLN A 127 -16.69 6.84 5.03
C GLN A 127 -17.73 6.39 3.99
N CYS A 128 -17.96 7.17 2.94
CA CYS A 128 -18.88 6.79 1.86
C CYS A 128 -18.40 5.54 1.09
N ILE A 129 -17.09 5.40 0.86
CA ILE A 129 -16.53 4.19 0.25
C ILE A 129 -16.74 2.96 1.16
N ALA A 130 -16.49 3.09 2.46
CA ALA A 130 -16.70 2.00 3.42
C ALA A 130 -18.17 1.53 3.42
N GLU A 131 -19.12 2.46 3.51
CA GLU A 131 -20.56 2.17 3.40
C GLU A 131 -20.92 1.46 2.10
N GLY A 132 -20.31 1.89 0.98
CA GLY A 132 -20.47 1.25 -0.32
C GLY A 132 -19.95 -0.19 -0.35
N CYS A 133 -18.81 -0.45 0.30
CA CYS A 133 -18.22 -1.79 0.40
C CYS A 133 -19.12 -2.73 1.23
N HIS A 134 -19.57 -2.28 2.40
CA HIS A 134 -20.45 -3.07 3.27
C HIS A 134 -21.78 -3.40 2.58
N ALA A 135 -22.37 -2.44 1.88
CA ALA A 135 -23.58 -2.66 1.09
C ALA A 135 -23.38 -3.71 -0.03
N ALA A 136 -22.13 -3.95 -0.45
CA ALA A 136 -21.74 -4.90 -1.48
C ALA A 136 -21.18 -6.22 -0.94
N ASP A 137 -21.26 -6.45 0.38
CA ASP A 137 -20.69 -7.64 1.06
C ASP A 137 -19.17 -7.77 0.80
N MET A 138 -18.46 -6.68 1.06
CA MET A 138 -17.00 -6.58 0.98
C MET A 138 -16.45 -5.83 2.19
N GLN A 139 -15.25 -6.20 2.62
CA GLN A 139 -14.46 -5.43 3.57
C GLN A 139 -13.85 -4.20 2.88
N CYS A 140 -13.79 -3.06 3.57
CA CYS A 140 -13.13 -1.84 3.11
C CYS A 140 -11.78 -1.65 3.81
N TYR A 141 -10.68 -1.63 3.06
CA TYR A 141 -9.37 -1.31 3.61
C TYR A 141 -8.92 0.07 3.12
N ALA A 142 -8.46 0.92 4.04
CA ALA A 142 -7.78 2.15 3.67
C ALA A 142 -6.34 1.83 3.25
N SER A 143 -6.00 2.06 1.99
CA SER A 143 -4.64 1.82 1.45
C SER A 143 -3.79 3.09 1.54
N VAL A 144 -2.76 3.04 2.37
CA VAL A 144 -1.79 4.11 2.60
C VAL A 144 -0.55 3.80 1.77
N ARG A 145 -0.25 4.67 0.80
CA ARG A 145 0.95 4.60 -0.03
C ARG A 145 2.12 5.10 0.79
N MET A 146 3.03 4.19 1.15
CA MET A 146 4.03 4.47 2.18
C MET A 146 5.03 5.55 1.76
N ASN A 147 5.36 5.71 0.49
CA ASN A 147 6.30 6.77 0.11
C ASN A 147 5.97 7.45 -1.22
N ALA A 148 4.70 7.58 -1.57
CA ALA A 148 4.24 8.19 -2.83
C ALA A 148 4.59 9.70 -2.93
N VAL A 149 5.87 10.02 -3.09
CA VAL A 149 6.35 11.38 -3.22
C VAL A 149 6.68 11.66 -4.68
N TYR A 150 6.30 12.84 -5.17
CA TYR A 150 6.50 13.20 -6.57
C TYR A 150 7.70 14.13 -6.74
N PRO A 151 8.53 13.93 -7.77
CA PRO A 151 9.74 14.72 -7.98
C PRO A 151 9.43 16.15 -8.44
N LEU A 152 10.37 17.08 -8.22
CA LEU A 152 10.31 18.47 -8.67
C LEU A 152 10.20 18.63 -10.19
N LYS A 153 10.65 17.63 -10.96
CA LYS A 153 10.54 17.60 -12.41
C LYS A 153 9.99 16.25 -12.80
N ALA A 154 8.88 16.25 -13.52
CA ALA A 154 8.25 15.06 -14.03
C ALA A 154 7.98 15.24 -15.53
N ASN A 155 8.23 14.17 -16.29
CA ASN A 155 7.95 14.17 -17.72
C ASN A 155 6.47 14.46 -17.94
N GLY A 156 6.19 15.49 -18.74
CA GLY A 156 4.82 15.86 -19.03
C GLY A 156 4.14 16.76 -18.00
N TRP A 157 4.91 17.37 -17.09
CA TRP A 157 4.41 18.41 -16.21
C TRP A 157 5.18 19.70 -16.44
N VAL A 158 4.49 20.83 -16.31
CA VAL A 158 5.13 22.15 -16.47
C VAL A 158 5.84 22.50 -15.16
N GLY A 159 7.17 22.65 -15.19
CA GLY A 159 7.96 22.99 -14.01
C GLY A 159 7.77 21.98 -12.87
N ASP A 160 7.47 22.47 -11.68
CA ASP A 160 7.23 21.68 -10.46
C ASP A 160 5.74 21.45 -10.16
N SER A 161 4.87 21.66 -11.15
CA SER A 161 3.41 21.58 -10.97
C SER A 161 2.93 20.23 -10.43
N MET A 162 3.56 19.11 -10.78
CA MET A 162 3.24 17.79 -10.21
C MET A 162 3.52 17.74 -8.71
N ALA A 163 4.72 18.16 -8.30
CA ALA A 163 5.11 18.18 -6.89
C ALA A 163 4.22 19.13 -6.08
N ARG A 164 3.86 20.30 -6.62
CA ARG A 164 2.93 21.24 -5.94
C ARG A 164 1.52 20.66 -5.80
N PHE A 165 1.08 19.89 -6.79
CA PHE A 165 -0.24 19.27 -6.77
C PHE A 165 -0.33 18.15 -5.73
N PHE A 166 0.63 17.23 -5.72
CA PHE A 166 0.59 16.00 -4.92
C PHE A 166 1.36 16.04 -3.59
N ASN A 167 2.39 16.88 -3.46
CA ASN A 167 3.18 16.97 -2.23
C ASN A 167 2.66 18.12 -1.34
N SER A 168 2.35 17.78 -0.10
CA SER A 168 1.93 18.66 1.00
C SER A 168 3.05 19.59 1.49
N LYS A 169 2.69 20.60 2.28
CA LYS A 169 3.60 21.49 2.99
C LYS A 169 4.62 20.73 3.83
N PHE A 170 4.24 19.61 4.43
CA PHE A 170 5.15 18.75 5.18
C PHE A 170 6.37 18.29 4.37
N TRP A 171 6.23 18.11 3.05
CA TRP A 171 7.36 17.76 2.18
C TRP A 171 8.15 18.98 1.69
N TRP A 172 7.46 20.10 1.46
CA TRP A 172 8.07 21.34 0.96
C TRP A 172 8.85 22.09 2.03
N ASP A 173 8.31 22.13 3.25
CA ASP A 173 8.85 22.89 4.37
C ASP A 173 9.99 22.12 5.07
N HIS A 174 10.15 20.83 4.79
CA HIS A 174 11.15 19.94 5.43
C HIS A 174 12.00 19.14 4.44
N PRO A 175 12.84 19.79 3.60
CA PRO A 175 13.77 19.08 2.72
C PRO A 175 14.80 18.23 3.49
N GLU A 176 15.07 18.55 4.75
CA GLU A 176 15.96 17.77 5.63
C GLU A 176 15.46 16.35 5.90
N TRP A 177 14.15 16.09 5.77
CA TRP A 177 13.56 14.75 5.99
C TRP A 177 13.57 13.86 4.75
N ARG A 178 14.19 14.30 3.66
CA ARG A 178 14.29 13.54 2.42
C ARG A 178 15.38 12.49 2.48
N VAL A 179 15.19 11.41 1.73
CA VAL A 179 16.18 10.35 1.58
C VAL A 179 17.48 10.92 1.01
N ARG A 180 18.61 10.48 1.57
CA ARG A 180 19.96 10.77 1.06
C ARG A 180 20.51 9.51 0.40
N SER A 181 20.86 9.58 -0.88
CA SER A 181 21.60 8.49 -1.50
C SER A 181 23.00 8.37 -0.91
N ARG A 182 23.65 7.25 -1.19
CA ARG A 182 24.99 6.93 -0.68
C ARG A 182 26.05 8.00 -0.97
N ASP A 183 25.93 8.68 -2.09
CA ASP A 183 26.80 9.78 -2.52
C ASP A 183 26.37 11.16 -1.97
N GLY A 184 25.42 11.19 -1.02
CA GLY A 184 24.93 12.40 -0.36
C GLY A 184 23.88 13.19 -1.15
N ARG A 185 23.51 12.76 -2.36
CA ARG A 185 22.46 13.46 -3.13
C ARG A 185 21.10 13.31 -2.47
N GLU A 186 20.34 14.40 -2.48
CA GLU A 186 18.95 14.41 -2.04
C GLU A 186 18.07 13.66 -3.04
N GLN A 187 17.18 12.83 -2.53
CA GLN A 187 16.12 12.18 -3.28
C GLN A 187 14.77 12.84 -2.96
N PRO A 188 13.77 12.79 -3.85
CA PRO A 188 12.45 13.35 -3.55
C PRO A 188 11.74 12.61 -2.40
N SER A 189 11.93 11.30 -2.27
CA SER A 189 11.28 10.45 -1.26
C SER A 189 11.56 10.90 0.18
N LEU A 190 10.61 10.69 1.09
CA LEU A 190 10.80 10.95 2.52
C LEU A 190 11.56 9.79 3.18
N SER A 191 12.47 10.08 4.10
CA SER A 191 13.19 9.07 4.86
C SER A 191 12.48 8.75 6.17
N TYR A 192 12.24 7.46 6.37
CA TYR A 192 11.69 6.92 7.60
C TYR A 192 12.72 6.84 8.73
N ALA A 193 13.97 7.30 8.50
CA ALA A 193 14.94 7.54 9.57
C ALA A 193 14.44 8.60 10.56
N PHE A 194 13.68 9.58 10.05
CA PHE A 194 13.17 10.69 10.84
C PHE A 194 11.87 10.31 11.57
N PRO A 195 11.79 10.49 12.90
CA PRO A 195 10.60 10.16 13.67
C PRO A 195 9.35 10.93 13.20
N GLU A 196 9.50 12.14 12.68
CA GLU A 196 8.41 12.97 12.18
C GLU A 196 7.72 12.34 10.95
N VAL A 197 8.50 11.72 10.07
CA VAL A 197 7.97 11.00 8.90
C VAL A 197 7.17 9.78 9.36
N ARG A 198 7.68 9.01 10.32
CA ARG A 198 6.97 7.86 10.90
C ARG A 198 5.70 8.29 11.64
N ALA A 199 5.78 9.36 12.42
CA ALA A 199 4.65 9.92 13.17
C ALA A 199 3.53 10.42 12.25
N ARG A 200 3.87 11.01 11.09
CA ARG A 200 2.89 11.41 10.08
C ARG A 200 2.08 10.21 9.58
N VAL A 201 2.76 9.12 9.23
CA VAL A 201 2.12 7.91 8.71
C VAL A 201 1.22 7.29 9.78
N LEU A 202 1.73 7.14 11.01
CA LEU A 202 0.92 6.65 12.13
C LEU A 202 -0.30 7.54 12.40
N GLY A 203 -0.15 8.86 12.28
CA GLY A 203 -1.25 9.82 12.39
C GLY A 203 -2.34 9.59 11.34
N ILE A 204 -1.96 9.39 10.08
CA ILE A 204 -2.91 9.07 8.98
C ILE A 204 -3.61 7.74 9.27
N VAL A 205 -2.86 6.70 9.67
CA VAL A 205 -3.43 5.39 10.04
C VAL A 205 -4.46 5.53 11.16
N ARG A 206 -4.14 6.24 12.24
CA ARG A 206 -5.07 6.49 13.36
C ARG A 206 -6.33 7.21 12.88
N GLU A 207 -6.17 8.21 12.03
CA GLU A 207 -7.29 9.00 11.53
C GLU A 207 -8.21 8.19 10.60
N VAL A 208 -7.68 7.34 9.72
CA VAL A 208 -8.53 6.50 8.86
C VAL A 208 -9.29 5.44 9.66
N LEU A 209 -8.69 4.91 10.73
CA LEU A 209 -9.33 3.94 11.64
C LEU A 209 -10.52 4.50 12.43
N GLU A 210 -10.69 5.82 12.50
CA GLU A 210 -11.87 6.45 13.09
C GLU A 210 -13.14 6.21 12.25
N ARG A 211 -13.00 5.98 10.94
CA ARG A 211 -14.09 5.70 10.01
C ARG A 211 -14.44 4.22 10.01
N ASP A 212 -15.53 3.83 9.37
CA ASP A 212 -16.00 2.45 9.38
C ASP A 212 -15.24 1.50 8.44
N VAL A 213 -13.93 1.67 8.31
CA VAL A 213 -13.07 0.73 7.57
C VAL A 213 -12.89 -0.58 8.36
N ASP A 214 -12.58 -1.66 7.65
CA ASP A 214 -12.32 -2.99 8.18
C ASP A 214 -10.83 -3.29 8.34
N GLY A 215 -9.97 -2.43 7.81
CA GLY A 215 -8.53 -2.58 7.95
C GLY A 215 -7.74 -1.48 7.24
N VAL A 216 -6.42 -1.63 7.31
CA VAL A 216 -5.44 -0.75 6.68
C VAL A 216 -4.50 -1.58 5.81
N ASP A 217 -4.15 -1.05 4.66
CA ASP A 217 -3.12 -1.57 3.77
C ASP A 217 -1.93 -0.60 3.72
N LEU A 218 -0.72 -1.14 3.91
CA LEU A 218 0.53 -0.40 3.80
C LEU A 218 1.20 -0.74 2.45
N ASP A 219 1.05 0.13 1.47
CA ASP A 219 1.55 -0.08 0.11
C ASP A 219 2.99 0.45 -0.03
N PHE A 220 3.97 -0.43 0.19
CA PHE A 220 5.41 -0.14 0.07
C PHE A 220 5.90 -0.09 -1.38
N LEU A 221 5.09 -0.53 -2.35
CA LEU A 221 5.44 -0.45 -3.77
C LEU A 221 5.24 0.94 -4.38
N ARG A 222 4.80 1.92 -3.59
CA ARG A 222 4.62 3.30 -4.06
C ARG A 222 5.83 4.16 -3.74
N HIS A 223 6.65 4.33 -4.77
CA HIS A 223 7.86 5.16 -4.84
C HIS A 223 8.88 4.87 -3.72
N PRO A 224 9.29 3.59 -3.55
CA PRO A 224 10.47 3.26 -2.76
C PRO A 224 11.72 4.01 -3.28
N PRO A 225 12.79 4.16 -2.48
CA PRO A 225 13.01 3.56 -1.15
C PRO A 225 12.49 4.41 0.02
N CYS A 226 12.35 3.81 1.20
CA CYS A 226 11.98 4.49 2.46
C CYS A 226 13.19 4.97 3.29
N PHE A 227 14.40 4.53 2.93
CA PHE A 227 15.65 4.84 3.65
C PHE A 227 16.80 4.98 2.67
N GLY A 228 17.81 5.75 3.06
CA GLY A 228 19.08 5.86 2.36
C GLY A 228 20.24 5.80 3.35
N TYR A 229 21.12 6.79 3.24
CA TYR A 229 22.32 6.99 4.06
C TYR A 229 22.18 8.27 4.89
N GLU A 230 21.03 8.43 5.55
CA GLU A 230 20.81 9.57 6.44
C GLU A 230 21.85 9.59 7.58
N GLU A 231 22.33 10.78 7.94
CA GLU A 231 23.44 10.93 8.91
C GLU A 231 23.16 10.22 10.25
N SER A 232 21.92 10.32 10.75
CA SER A 232 21.50 9.65 11.98
C SER A 232 21.59 8.13 11.90
N LEU A 233 21.24 7.54 10.75
CA LEU A 233 21.37 6.10 10.53
C LEU A 233 22.84 5.69 10.41
N VAL A 234 23.62 6.41 9.62
CA VAL A 234 25.05 6.12 9.42
C VAL A 234 25.80 6.17 10.74
N LYS A 235 25.61 7.25 11.52
CA LYS A 235 26.23 7.40 12.83
C LYS A 235 25.80 6.29 13.79
N GLY A 236 24.50 6.02 13.89
CA GLY A 236 24.02 4.97 14.80
C GLY A 236 24.52 3.56 14.42
N TYR A 237 24.71 3.30 13.12
CA TYR A 237 25.32 2.06 12.65
C TYR A 237 26.81 1.97 13.01
N GLN A 238 27.56 3.06 12.82
CA GLN A 238 28.97 3.15 13.23
C GLN A 238 29.13 2.97 14.73
N ASP A 239 28.27 3.59 15.54
CA ASP A 239 28.30 3.48 17.00
C ASP A 239 28.01 2.03 17.46
N ARG A 240 27.05 1.36 16.80
CA ARG A 240 26.61 -0.01 17.17
C ARG A 240 27.54 -1.12 16.67
N PHE A 241 28.06 -0.98 15.46
CA PHE A 241 28.79 -2.06 14.78
C PHE A 241 30.27 -1.75 14.55
N HIS A 242 30.73 -0.54 14.86
CA HIS A 242 32.10 -0.08 14.63
C HIS A 242 32.53 -0.22 13.15
N LEU A 243 31.58 -0.02 12.24
CA LEU A 243 31.75 -0.12 10.79
C LEU A 243 31.09 1.08 10.11
N ASP A 244 31.72 1.59 9.06
CA ASP A 244 31.13 2.64 8.23
C ASP A 244 30.30 2.02 7.10
N PRO A 245 28.96 2.20 7.05
CA PRO A 245 28.14 1.61 6.00
C PRO A 245 28.50 2.19 4.61
N GLN A 246 29.14 3.36 4.54
CA GLN A 246 29.61 3.92 3.27
C GLN A 246 30.77 3.11 2.64
N THR A 247 31.41 2.23 3.40
CA THR A 247 32.54 1.40 2.91
C THR A 247 32.12 0.01 2.41
N ILE A 248 30.84 -0.37 2.59
CA ILE A 248 30.31 -1.68 2.20
C ILE A 248 30.20 -1.79 0.67
N PRO A 249 30.83 -2.74 -0.03
CA PRO A 249 30.94 -2.71 -1.50
C PRO A 249 29.62 -2.66 -2.28
N ASP A 250 28.54 -3.23 -1.71
CA ASP A 250 27.20 -3.22 -2.27
C ASP A 250 26.18 -2.71 -1.24
N ASP A 251 24.99 -2.30 -1.71
CA ASP A 251 23.91 -1.86 -0.83
C ASP A 251 23.10 -3.05 -0.25
N HIS A 252 23.59 -4.30 -0.37
CA HIS A 252 22.87 -5.52 0.00
C HIS A 252 23.42 -6.19 1.26
N ASP A 253 24.39 -5.60 1.96
CA ASP A 253 24.84 -6.10 3.26
C ASP A 253 23.69 -6.20 4.25
N GLU A 254 23.37 -7.44 4.64
CA GLU A 254 22.20 -7.76 5.45
C GLU A 254 22.21 -7.03 6.79
N ARG A 255 23.38 -6.79 7.39
CA ARG A 255 23.47 -6.09 8.68
C ARG A 255 23.04 -4.64 8.55
N TRP A 256 23.48 -3.95 7.50
CA TRP A 256 23.01 -2.61 7.18
C TRP A 256 21.52 -2.58 6.87
N LEU A 257 21.04 -3.53 6.07
CA LEU A 257 19.64 -3.61 5.69
C LEU A 257 18.71 -3.82 6.89
N HIS A 258 18.99 -4.82 7.73
CA HIS A 258 18.21 -5.09 8.93
C HIS A 258 18.25 -3.92 9.91
N TYR A 259 19.41 -3.29 10.11
CA TYR A 259 19.50 -2.11 10.98
C TYR A 259 18.57 -0.97 10.55
N ARG A 260 18.49 -0.68 9.24
CA ARG A 260 17.53 0.32 8.73
C ARG A 260 16.09 -0.14 8.93
N ALA A 261 15.81 -1.41 8.66
CA ALA A 261 14.48 -1.98 8.76
C ALA A 261 13.95 -2.07 10.21
N GLU A 262 14.82 -2.01 11.23
CA GLU A 262 14.41 -1.92 12.65
C GLU A 262 13.48 -0.71 12.90
N LEU A 263 13.74 0.43 12.25
CA LEU A 263 12.92 1.64 12.40
C LEU A 263 11.53 1.48 11.76
N MET A 264 11.45 0.84 10.58
CA MET A 264 10.18 0.55 9.93
C MET A 264 9.39 -0.49 10.71
N THR A 265 10.06 -1.50 11.23
CA THR A 265 9.45 -2.53 12.08
C THR A 265 8.90 -1.91 13.37
N GLY A 266 9.62 -0.96 13.98
CA GLY A 266 9.12 -0.16 15.09
C GLY A 266 7.80 0.54 14.75
N LEU A 267 7.74 1.22 13.59
CA LEU A 267 6.50 1.84 13.12
C LEU A 267 5.37 0.81 12.91
N LEU A 268 5.66 -0.37 12.35
CA LEU A 268 4.64 -1.41 12.17
C LEU A 268 4.09 -1.93 13.51
N ARG A 269 4.91 -2.02 14.55
CA ARG A 269 4.43 -2.34 15.92
C ARG A 269 3.45 -1.27 16.41
N GLU A 270 3.79 0.00 16.24
CA GLU A 270 2.90 1.12 16.62
C GLU A 270 1.60 1.13 15.80
N ILE A 271 1.67 0.81 14.51
CA ILE A 271 0.50 0.68 13.63
C ILE A 271 -0.36 -0.50 14.07
N ARG A 272 0.22 -1.67 14.32
CA ARG A 272 -0.51 -2.86 14.81
C ARG A 272 -1.24 -2.54 16.11
N GLN A 273 -0.57 -1.87 17.05
CA GLN A 273 -1.19 -1.42 18.28
C GLN A 273 -2.39 -0.49 18.01
N ALA A 274 -2.24 0.49 17.11
CA ALA A 274 -3.33 1.40 16.76
C ALA A 274 -4.53 0.66 16.14
N VAL A 275 -4.29 -0.34 15.30
CA VAL A 275 -5.35 -1.18 14.72
C VAL A 275 -6.04 -2.02 15.81
N ASP A 276 -5.28 -2.60 16.75
CA ASP A 276 -5.84 -3.39 17.86
C ASP A 276 -6.68 -2.54 18.82
N GLU A 277 -6.23 -1.32 19.12
CA GLU A 277 -6.96 -0.34 19.92
C GLU A 277 -8.28 0.07 19.23
N ALA A 278 -8.22 0.32 17.91
CA ALA A 278 -9.40 0.63 17.12
C ALA A 278 -10.38 -0.56 17.05
N ALA A 279 -9.88 -1.79 16.90
CA ALA A 279 -10.67 -3.01 16.90
C ALA A 279 -11.43 -3.19 18.23
N LYS A 280 -10.74 -3.02 19.37
CA LYS A 280 -11.35 -3.05 20.71
C LYS A 280 -12.43 -1.98 20.86
N LYS A 281 -12.17 -0.76 20.39
CA LYS A 281 -13.15 0.35 20.44
C LYS A 281 -14.40 0.08 19.60
N LYS A 282 -14.24 -0.58 18.44
CA LYS A 282 -15.33 -0.94 17.53
C LYS A 282 -16.05 -2.23 17.93
N GLY A 283 -15.47 -3.03 18.82
CA GLY A 283 -16.02 -4.35 19.19
C GLY A 283 -15.97 -5.38 18.05
N ARG A 284 -15.06 -5.21 17.08
CA ARG A 284 -14.85 -6.14 15.96
C ARG A 284 -13.38 -6.15 15.52
N PRO A 285 -12.84 -7.28 15.03
CA PRO A 285 -11.48 -7.33 14.50
C PRO A 285 -11.28 -6.36 13.34
N LEU A 286 -10.06 -5.81 13.25
CA LEU A 286 -9.60 -4.98 12.13
C LEU A 286 -8.29 -5.54 11.58
N GLY A 287 -8.18 -5.52 10.26
CA GLY A 287 -7.05 -6.11 9.55
C GLY A 287 -5.92 -5.14 9.30
N LEU A 288 -4.71 -5.68 9.26
CA LEU A 288 -3.53 -4.98 8.79
C LEU A 288 -2.86 -5.79 7.68
N SER A 289 -2.68 -5.14 6.53
CA SER A 289 -2.03 -5.72 5.36
C SER A 289 -0.85 -4.87 4.92
N ALA A 290 0.13 -5.49 4.27
CA ALA A 290 1.22 -4.79 3.62
C ALA A 290 1.48 -5.37 2.23
N ARG A 291 1.71 -4.48 1.26
CA ARG A 291 2.15 -4.85 -0.09
C ARG A 291 3.62 -4.52 -0.29
N ILE A 292 4.40 -5.52 -0.67
CA ILE A 292 5.87 -5.46 -0.79
C ILE A 292 6.34 -5.96 -2.16
N ASP A 293 7.60 -5.65 -2.47
CA ASP A 293 8.31 -6.25 -3.60
C ASP A 293 8.75 -7.68 -3.28
N HIS A 294 8.86 -8.54 -4.29
CA HIS A 294 9.32 -9.92 -4.10
C HIS A 294 10.83 -10.02 -3.87
N ALA A 295 11.63 -9.04 -4.32
CA ALA A 295 13.09 -9.11 -4.28
C ALA A 295 13.72 -8.01 -3.40
N ASN A 296 13.23 -6.78 -3.52
CA ASN A 296 13.86 -5.59 -2.92
C ASN A 296 13.23 -5.17 -1.59
N TYR A 297 12.31 -5.96 -1.03
CA TYR A 297 11.55 -5.60 0.17
C TYR A 297 12.46 -5.21 1.35
N LEU A 298 13.48 -6.02 1.65
CA LEU A 298 14.41 -5.73 2.73
C LEU A 298 15.29 -4.50 2.42
N LEU A 299 15.74 -4.36 1.16
CA LEU A 299 16.47 -3.17 0.69
C LEU A 299 15.66 -1.88 0.91
N TRP A 300 14.33 -1.95 0.78
CA TRP A 300 13.40 -0.84 0.97
C TRP A 300 12.90 -0.69 2.40
N GLY A 301 13.42 -1.49 3.33
CA GLY A 301 13.16 -1.40 4.77
C GLY A 301 12.05 -2.29 5.30
N CYS A 302 11.62 -3.29 4.52
CA CYS A 302 10.59 -4.25 4.93
C CYS A 302 11.23 -5.52 5.49
N ASP A 303 11.30 -5.66 6.82
CA ASP A 303 11.80 -6.89 7.45
C ASP A 303 10.68 -7.92 7.65
N VAL A 304 10.32 -8.58 6.55
CA VAL A 304 9.19 -9.53 6.50
C VAL A 304 9.35 -10.67 7.51
N ASP A 305 10.57 -11.12 7.76
CA ASP A 305 10.81 -12.22 8.70
C ASP A 305 10.44 -11.80 10.12
N VAL A 306 10.86 -10.61 10.55
CA VAL A 306 10.47 -10.06 11.86
C VAL A 306 8.98 -9.76 11.91
N TRP A 307 8.39 -9.21 10.85
CA TRP A 307 6.95 -8.88 10.82
C TRP A 307 6.07 -10.12 10.95
N LEU A 308 6.46 -11.22 10.31
CA LEU A 308 5.76 -12.50 10.40
C LEU A 308 5.99 -13.17 11.77
N GLN A 309 7.22 -13.16 12.29
CA GLN A 309 7.54 -13.72 13.60
C GLN A 309 6.78 -13.01 14.73
N GLU A 310 6.68 -11.69 14.66
CA GLU A 310 5.95 -10.87 15.64
C GLU A 310 4.45 -10.77 15.35
N ARG A 311 3.97 -11.44 14.30
CA ARG A 311 2.55 -11.48 13.90
C ARG A 311 1.98 -10.06 13.70
N LEU A 312 2.76 -9.17 13.08
CA LEU A 312 2.35 -7.78 12.86
C LEU A 312 1.28 -7.68 11.76
N LEU A 313 1.29 -8.58 10.78
CA LEU A 313 0.40 -8.55 9.62
C LEU A 313 -0.61 -9.69 9.64
N ASP A 314 -1.81 -9.40 9.13
CA ASP A 314 -2.86 -10.39 8.87
C ASP A 314 -2.81 -10.85 7.40
N ILE A 315 -2.40 -9.96 6.48
CA ILE A 315 -2.21 -10.24 5.06
C ILE A 315 -0.87 -9.67 4.57
N LEU A 316 -0.09 -10.49 3.88
CA LEU A 316 1.10 -10.07 3.15
C LEU A 316 0.85 -10.22 1.65
N VAL A 317 0.85 -9.10 0.93
CA VAL A 317 0.77 -9.08 -0.54
C VAL A 317 2.19 -9.01 -1.11
N VAL A 318 2.60 -10.05 -1.82
CA VAL A 318 3.90 -10.10 -2.49
C VAL A 318 3.72 -9.79 -3.97
N SER A 319 4.41 -8.77 -4.47
CA SER A 319 4.26 -8.23 -5.82
C SER A 319 5.62 -7.99 -6.47
N GLN A 320 5.60 -7.71 -7.77
CA GLN A 320 6.74 -7.10 -8.47
C GLN A 320 6.53 -5.59 -8.60
N HIS A 321 7.55 -4.82 -8.27
CA HIS A 321 7.57 -3.39 -8.56
C HIS A 321 7.69 -3.16 -10.07
N GLY A 322 6.78 -2.37 -10.61
CA GLY A 322 6.67 -2.15 -12.06
C GLY A 322 5.69 -3.11 -12.72
N LEU A 323 5.90 -3.36 -14.02
CA LEU A 323 4.96 -4.11 -14.85
C LEU A 323 5.26 -5.62 -14.86
N GLY A 324 4.23 -6.43 -15.08
CA GLY A 324 4.39 -7.82 -15.51
C GLY A 324 4.66 -8.88 -14.43
N GLY A 325 4.27 -8.65 -13.16
CA GLY A 325 4.60 -9.46 -11.96
C GLY A 325 4.27 -10.97 -11.95
N TRP A 326 4.94 -11.72 -12.83
CA TRP A 326 4.74 -13.15 -13.08
C TRP A 326 5.98 -14.01 -12.89
N ASP A 327 7.16 -13.40 -12.87
CA ASP A 327 8.43 -14.12 -13.03
C ASP A 327 9.13 -14.46 -11.70
N PHE A 328 8.37 -14.74 -10.62
CA PHE A 328 8.94 -15.05 -9.31
C PHE A 328 8.28 -16.24 -8.58
N ASP A 329 8.91 -16.72 -7.50
CA ASP A 329 8.41 -17.83 -6.67
C ASP A 329 7.83 -17.29 -5.35
N LEU A 330 6.53 -17.56 -5.13
CA LEU A 330 5.78 -17.18 -3.93
C LEU A 330 5.96 -18.18 -2.80
N ARG A 331 6.35 -19.44 -3.09
CA ARG A 331 6.44 -20.52 -2.09
C ARG A 331 7.34 -20.19 -0.89
N PRO A 332 8.49 -19.48 -1.04
CA PRO A 332 9.28 -19.07 0.11
C PRO A 332 8.51 -18.19 1.10
N PHE A 333 7.70 -17.24 0.60
CA PHE A 333 6.87 -16.37 1.44
C PHE A 333 5.73 -17.14 2.11
N VAL A 334 5.06 -18.02 1.36
CA VAL A 334 4.02 -18.91 1.90
C VAL A 334 4.60 -19.78 3.02
N GLN A 335 5.80 -20.34 2.82
CA GLN A 335 6.47 -21.16 3.83
C GLN A 335 6.84 -20.36 5.08
N LYS A 336 7.35 -19.12 4.93
CA LYS A 336 7.65 -18.22 6.05
C LYS A 336 6.40 -17.83 6.87
N ALA A 337 5.25 -17.70 6.21
CA ALA A 337 4.00 -17.31 6.87
C ALA A 337 3.26 -18.47 7.58
N LYS A 338 3.67 -19.73 7.39
CA LYS A 338 3.01 -20.87 8.04
C LYS A 338 3.08 -20.75 9.57
N GLY A 339 1.92 -20.84 10.22
CA GLY A 339 1.79 -20.78 11.68
C GLY A 339 1.83 -19.37 12.28
N THR A 340 2.02 -18.32 11.47
CA THR A 340 2.03 -16.93 11.97
C THR A 340 0.63 -16.31 12.03
N GLY A 341 -0.33 -16.89 11.31
CA GLY A 341 -1.68 -16.34 11.13
C GLY A 341 -1.77 -15.34 9.97
N CYS A 342 -0.67 -15.04 9.30
CA CYS A 342 -0.64 -14.15 8.13
C CYS A 342 -0.95 -14.93 6.84
N ALA A 343 -1.89 -14.42 6.04
CA ALA A 343 -2.20 -14.97 4.73
C ALA A 343 -1.34 -14.31 3.65
N VAL A 344 -0.73 -15.12 2.78
CA VAL A 344 0.10 -14.62 1.68
C VAL A 344 -0.73 -14.53 0.41
N TYR A 345 -0.81 -13.32 -0.15
CA TYR A 345 -1.47 -13.03 -1.42
C TYR A 345 -0.41 -12.71 -2.46
N LEU A 346 -0.67 -13.12 -3.70
CA LEU A 346 0.02 -12.53 -4.83
C LEU A 346 -0.59 -11.15 -5.10
N GLY A 347 0.22 -10.12 -5.33
CA GLY A 347 -0.27 -8.89 -5.95
C GLY A 347 0.11 -8.80 -7.42
N GLU A 348 -0.91 -8.85 -8.27
CA GLU A 348 -0.85 -8.90 -9.71
C GLU A 348 -1.05 -7.48 -10.30
N GLU A 349 -0.14 -7.07 -11.17
CA GLU A 349 -0.25 -5.83 -11.93
C GLU A 349 -0.95 -6.13 -13.27
N ALA A 350 -2.08 -5.47 -13.51
CA ALA A 350 -2.88 -5.67 -14.72
C ALA A 350 -2.15 -5.28 -16.00
N THR A 351 -1.25 -4.30 -15.90
CA THR A 351 -0.47 -3.76 -17.01
C THR A 351 0.83 -4.55 -17.15
N ILE A 352 0.99 -5.28 -18.25
CA ILE A 352 2.16 -6.15 -18.46
C ILE A 352 3.28 -5.47 -19.25
N ALA A 353 2.96 -4.44 -20.04
CA ALA A 353 3.94 -3.67 -20.80
C ALA A 353 3.42 -2.26 -21.10
N GLY A 354 4.34 -1.34 -21.40
CA GLY A 354 4.03 0.00 -21.89
C GLY A 354 4.28 1.12 -20.90
N ARG A 355 3.69 2.29 -21.18
CA ARG A 355 3.76 3.50 -20.33
C ARG A 355 2.49 4.32 -20.43
N ASP A 356 2.28 5.22 -19.48
CA ASP A 356 1.24 6.24 -19.61
C ASP A 356 1.52 7.19 -20.80
N PRO A 357 0.47 7.72 -21.45
CA PRO A 357 0.61 8.76 -22.46
C PRO A 357 1.29 10.01 -21.90
N THR A 358 2.26 10.55 -22.63
CA THR A 358 2.88 11.84 -22.31
C THR A 358 2.01 12.99 -22.84
N PRO A 359 2.17 14.24 -22.37
CA PRO A 359 1.53 15.38 -23.00
C PRO A 359 1.96 15.59 -24.44
N GLY A 360 3.16 15.13 -24.84
CA GLY A 360 3.54 15.13 -26.25
C GLY A 360 2.70 14.14 -27.07
N ASP A 361 2.23 13.05 -26.47
CA ASP A 361 1.28 12.12 -27.09
C ASP A 361 -0.12 12.73 -27.12
N VAL A 362 -0.53 13.40 -26.04
CA VAL A 362 -1.85 14.06 -25.93
C VAL A 362 -1.97 15.30 -26.82
N ALA A 363 -0.91 16.11 -26.96
CA ALA A 363 -0.89 17.32 -27.79
C ALA A 363 -1.00 17.02 -29.29
N LYS A 364 -0.74 15.77 -29.69
CA LYS A 364 -0.93 15.29 -31.07
C LYS A 364 -2.36 14.84 -31.35
N LEU A 365 -3.20 14.73 -30.32
CA LEU A 365 -4.59 14.29 -30.44
C LEU A 365 -5.48 15.44 -30.91
N LYS A 366 -6.39 15.13 -31.82
CA LYS A 366 -7.47 16.05 -32.19
C LYS A 366 -8.51 16.13 -31.07
N PRO A 367 -9.30 17.20 -30.99
CA PRO A 367 -10.43 17.27 -30.06
C PRO A 367 -11.35 16.04 -30.20
N GLY A 368 -11.53 15.29 -29.12
CA GLY A 368 -12.33 14.06 -29.08
C GLY A 368 -11.57 12.76 -29.40
N GLU A 369 -10.28 12.83 -29.76
CA GLU A 369 -9.43 11.67 -30.00
C GLU A 369 -8.86 11.14 -28.68
N LYS A 370 -8.94 9.82 -28.47
CA LYS A 370 -8.31 9.16 -27.31
C LYS A 370 -6.84 8.89 -27.63
N ALA A 371 -5.96 9.12 -26.65
CA ALA A 371 -4.58 8.68 -26.75
C ALA A 371 -4.56 7.17 -27.08
N PRO A 372 -3.75 6.71 -28.04
CA PRO A 372 -3.60 5.29 -28.28
C PRO A 372 -3.14 4.61 -26.98
N ALA A 373 -3.71 3.45 -26.67
CA ALA A 373 -3.26 2.66 -25.53
C ALA A 373 -1.80 2.25 -25.77
N THR A 374 -0.88 2.93 -25.10
CA THR A 374 0.55 2.59 -25.08
C THR A 374 0.86 1.48 -24.09
N ALA A 375 -0.15 1.03 -23.34
CA ALA A 375 -0.09 0.00 -22.33
C ALA A 375 -0.80 -1.28 -22.81
N THR A 376 -0.15 -2.43 -22.63
CA THR A 376 -0.73 -3.75 -22.83
C THR A 376 -1.18 -4.28 -21.48
N THR A 377 -2.44 -4.69 -21.38
CA THR A 377 -3.00 -5.32 -20.19
C THR A 377 -3.16 -6.82 -20.38
N MET A 378 -3.29 -7.56 -19.28
CA MET A 378 -3.53 -9.00 -19.34
C MET A 378 -4.83 -9.35 -20.04
N THR A 379 -4.78 -10.39 -20.87
CA THR A 379 -5.98 -11.04 -21.40
C THR A 379 -6.69 -11.83 -20.31
N GLU A 380 -7.96 -12.17 -20.51
CA GLU A 380 -8.72 -12.99 -19.55
C GLU A 380 -8.11 -14.38 -19.37
N ALA A 381 -7.60 -14.98 -20.46
CA ALA A 381 -6.89 -16.25 -20.41
C ALA A 381 -5.64 -16.17 -19.52
N MET A 382 -4.87 -15.09 -19.63
CA MET A 382 -3.71 -14.86 -18.76
C MET A 382 -4.15 -14.76 -17.30
N TRP A 383 -5.19 -14.00 -16.97
CA TRP A 383 -5.70 -13.93 -15.60
C TRP A 383 -6.00 -15.32 -15.01
N PHE A 384 -6.67 -16.20 -15.76
CA PHE A 384 -7.00 -17.55 -15.30
C PHE A 384 -5.80 -18.49 -15.20
N GLU A 385 -4.88 -18.43 -16.15
CA GLU A 385 -3.62 -19.16 -16.08
C GLU A 385 -2.81 -18.73 -14.86
N ARG A 386 -2.65 -17.42 -14.68
CA ARG A 386 -1.88 -16.87 -13.58
C ARG A 386 -2.47 -17.19 -12.23
N ALA A 387 -3.78 -17.00 -12.07
CA ALA A 387 -4.47 -17.34 -10.84
C ALA A 387 -4.22 -18.79 -10.41
N ARG A 388 -4.38 -19.76 -11.33
CA ARG A 388 -4.15 -21.18 -11.03
C ARG A 388 -2.72 -21.46 -10.59
N HIS A 389 -1.74 -20.92 -11.33
CA HIS A 389 -0.33 -21.06 -10.98
C HIS A 389 -0.02 -20.58 -9.56
N TRP A 390 -0.57 -19.42 -9.16
CA TRP A 390 -0.31 -18.87 -7.83
C TRP A 390 -1.04 -19.61 -6.71
N TYR A 391 -2.24 -20.12 -6.94
CA TYR A 391 -2.89 -21.02 -6.00
C TYR A 391 -2.13 -22.35 -5.84
N GLU A 392 -1.55 -22.89 -6.91
CA GLU A 392 -0.66 -24.06 -6.84
C GLU A 392 0.60 -23.79 -6.00
N GLN A 393 1.09 -22.55 -5.99
CA GLN A 393 2.18 -22.12 -5.10
C GLN A 393 1.74 -21.83 -3.65
N GLY A 394 0.44 -21.93 -3.35
CA GLY A 394 -0.10 -21.76 -2.00
C GLY A 394 -0.55 -20.34 -1.67
N ALA A 395 -0.77 -19.47 -2.66
CA ALA A 395 -1.40 -18.18 -2.44
C ALA A 395 -2.78 -18.35 -1.76
N ALA A 396 -3.04 -17.56 -0.73
CA ALA A 396 -4.35 -17.48 -0.09
C ALA A 396 -5.38 -16.73 -0.95
N GLY A 397 -4.90 -15.91 -1.89
CA GLY A 397 -5.73 -15.16 -2.81
C GLY A 397 -4.90 -14.27 -3.73
N ILE A 398 -5.60 -13.44 -4.50
CA ILE A 398 -4.99 -12.54 -5.49
C ILE A 398 -5.40 -11.11 -5.17
N HIS A 399 -4.41 -10.27 -4.99
CA HIS A 399 -4.51 -8.82 -4.97
C HIS A 399 -4.34 -8.30 -6.40
N ILE A 400 -5.24 -7.40 -6.80
CA ILE A 400 -5.33 -6.87 -8.16
C ILE A 400 -5.02 -5.39 -8.11
N PHE A 401 -3.96 -5.00 -8.80
CA PHE A 401 -3.51 -3.63 -8.91
C PHE A 401 -3.69 -3.11 -10.36
N ASN A 402 -4.16 -1.87 -10.50
CA ASN A 402 -4.59 -1.25 -11.78
C ASN A 402 -5.76 -1.95 -12.49
N GLY A 403 -6.60 -2.66 -11.73
CA GLY A 403 -7.91 -3.15 -12.17
C GLY A 403 -7.88 -4.47 -12.95
N ALA A 404 -9.05 -5.07 -13.15
CA ALA A 404 -9.22 -6.25 -13.98
C ALA A 404 -10.60 -6.22 -14.66
N PRO A 405 -10.80 -6.93 -15.78
CA PRO A 405 -12.11 -7.06 -16.39
C PRO A 405 -13.15 -7.61 -15.39
N PRO A 406 -14.38 -7.05 -15.32
CA PRO A 406 -15.42 -7.57 -14.42
C PRO A 406 -15.78 -9.05 -14.64
N SER A 407 -15.56 -9.56 -15.86
CA SER A 407 -15.71 -10.96 -16.25
C SER A 407 -14.80 -11.89 -15.43
N VAL A 408 -13.53 -11.54 -15.26
CA VAL A 408 -12.57 -12.39 -14.52
C VAL A 408 -12.79 -12.31 -13.01
N LEU A 409 -13.18 -11.14 -12.49
CA LEU A 409 -13.41 -10.92 -11.05
C LEU A 409 -14.48 -11.86 -10.46
N LYS A 410 -15.35 -12.46 -11.28
CA LYS A 410 -16.35 -13.45 -10.83
C LYS A 410 -15.77 -14.84 -10.56
N TYR A 411 -14.54 -15.10 -10.98
CA TYR A 411 -13.99 -16.45 -11.02
C TYR A 411 -12.54 -16.55 -10.51
N LEU A 412 -11.74 -15.48 -10.45
CA LEU A 412 -10.33 -15.58 -10.04
C LEU A 412 -10.10 -15.94 -8.56
N GLY A 413 -11.07 -15.68 -7.70
CA GLY A 413 -11.07 -16.12 -6.31
C GLY A 413 -11.27 -17.63 -6.18
N ASP A 414 -11.78 -18.33 -7.20
CA ASP A 414 -11.83 -19.79 -7.27
C ASP A 414 -11.84 -20.23 -8.74
N PRO A 415 -10.66 -20.21 -9.40
CA PRO A 415 -10.59 -20.32 -10.85
C PRO A 415 -11.03 -21.72 -11.31
N PRO A 416 -11.95 -21.81 -12.28
CA PRO A 416 -12.38 -23.10 -12.80
C PRO A 416 -11.24 -23.81 -13.52
N ALA A 417 -11.27 -25.14 -13.55
CA ALA A 417 -10.26 -25.95 -14.22
C ALA A 417 -10.14 -25.66 -15.73
N LYS A 418 -11.23 -25.17 -16.35
CA LYS A 418 -11.28 -24.66 -17.73
C LYS A 418 -11.93 -23.28 -17.73
N GLN A 419 -11.45 -22.39 -18.59
CA GLN A 419 -12.06 -21.09 -18.80
C GLN A 419 -13.56 -21.25 -19.16
N PRO A 420 -14.48 -20.50 -18.52
CA PRO A 420 -15.90 -20.55 -18.85
C PRO A 420 -16.16 -20.18 -20.33
N SER A 421 -17.06 -20.91 -20.99
CA SER A 421 -17.45 -20.61 -22.37
C SER A 421 -18.21 -19.27 -22.45
N GLY A 422 -17.78 -18.37 -23.34
CA GLY A 422 -18.41 -17.05 -23.53
C GLY A 422 -17.78 -15.91 -22.71
N ILE A 423 -16.61 -16.17 -22.13
CA ILE A 423 -15.65 -15.16 -21.66
C ILE A 423 -14.55 -15.09 -22.72
#